data_AF-A0A9X9A0V2-F1
#
_entry.id   AF-A0A9X9A0V2-F1
#
_cell.length_a   1.000
_cell.length_b   1.000
_cell.length_c   1.000
_cell.angle_alpha   90.00
_cell.angle_beta   90.00
_cell.angle_gamma   90.00
#
_symmetry.space_group_name_H-M   'P 1'
#
loop_
_entity.id
_entity.type
_entity.pdbx_description
1 polymer ?
#
loop_
_entity_poly.entity_id
_entity_poly.type
_entity_poly.pdbx_seq_one_letter_code
_entity_poly.pdbx_strand_id
1 'polypeptide(L)' 'QDLVPFYVKNDGGARPGTTVTHEANVPTDRSGYHLILAVWEIADTGNAFYQVIDVNLVNNGLASNFAFNNVVQTPTLF' A
#
# COMPACT_ATOMS: atom_id res chain seq x y z
N GLN A 1 -4.94 -15.53 7.36
CA GLN A 1 -5.47 -14.27 6.81
C GLN A 1 -5.14 -13.19 7.83
N ASP A 2 -4.19 -12.30 7.52
CA ASP A 2 -3.91 -11.15 8.37
C ASP A 2 -4.85 -10.02 7.96
N LEU A 3 -5.71 -9.61 8.88
CA LEU A 3 -6.62 -8.48 8.70
C LEU A 3 -6.05 -7.18 9.28
N VAL A 4 -4.90 -7.28 9.96
CA VAL A 4 -4.16 -6.12 10.46
C VAL A 4 -3.18 -5.67 9.37
N PRO A 5 -3.25 -4.42 8.88
CA PRO A 5 -2.32 -3.94 7.87
C PRO A 5 -0.91 -3.83 8.47
N PHE A 6 0.11 -4.25 7.70
CA PHE A 6 1.51 -4.12 8.12
C PHE A 6 2.04 -2.68 8.00
N TYR A 7 1.31 -1.80 7.31
CA TYR A 7 1.59 -0.38 7.19
C TYR A 7 0.28 0.42 7.10
N VAL A 8 0.22 1.54 7.81
CA VAL A 8 -0.90 2.49 7.75
C VAL A 8 -0.37 3.91 7.85
N LYS A 9 -0.88 4.80 6.99
CA LYS A 9 -0.67 6.25 7.09
C LYS A 9 -2.02 6.94 7.09
N ASN A 10 -2.24 7.79 8.09
CA ASN A 10 -3.46 8.57 8.21
C ASN A 10 -3.16 10.04 7.89
N ASP A 11 -3.81 10.56 6.85
CA ASP A 11 -3.64 11.93 6.37
C ASP A 11 -4.60 12.94 7.02
N GLY A 12 -5.48 12.49 7.92
CA GLY A 12 -6.40 13.37 8.65
C GLY A 12 -7.35 14.17 7.74
N GLY A 13 -7.66 13.64 6.55
CA GLY A 13 -8.45 14.34 5.54
C GLY A 13 -7.66 15.31 4.65
N ALA A 14 -6.33 15.40 4.79
CA ALA A 14 -5.52 16.19 3.87
C ALA A 14 -5.56 15.59 2.46
N ARG A 15 -5.73 16.46 1.45
CA ARG A 15 -5.67 16.06 0.06
C ARG A 15 -4.20 15.86 -0.35
N PRO A 16 -3.79 14.65 -0.76
CA PRO A 16 -2.43 14.42 -1.22
C PRO A 16 -2.16 15.07 -2.58
N GLY A 17 -0.88 15.20 -2.93
CA GLY A 17 -0.46 15.57 -4.29
C GLY A 17 -0.84 14.50 -5.32
N THR A 18 -0.49 14.73 -6.60
CA THR A 18 -0.80 13.80 -7.70
C THR A 18 -0.02 12.48 -7.64
N THR A 19 1.06 12.46 -6.88
CA THR A 19 1.91 11.28 -6.67
C THR A 19 2.11 11.10 -5.18
N VAL A 20 1.87 9.89 -4.68
CA VAL A 20 2.08 9.52 -3.29
C VAL A 20 3.03 8.33 -3.24
N THR A 21 4.09 8.45 -2.44
CA THR A 21 5.07 7.38 -2.22
C THR A 21 5.05 7.01 -0.74
N HIS A 22 4.99 5.71 -0.46
CA HIS A 22 5.09 5.16 0.87
C HIS A 22 6.26 4.17 0.93
N GLU A 23 7.06 4.28 1.99
CA GLU A 23 8.05 3.28 2.35
C GLU A 23 7.46 2.41 3.45
N ALA A 24 7.29 1.13 3.15
CA ALA A 24 6.73 0.17 4.09
C ALA A 24 7.58 -1.10 4.12
N ASN A 25 7.79 -1.63 5.32
CA ASN A 25 8.53 -2.87 5.53
C ASN A 25 7.57 -4.05 5.36
N VAL A 26 7.75 -4.80 4.27
CA VAL A 26 7.00 -6.03 4.05
C VAL A 26 7.43 -7.09 5.07
N PRO A 27 6.50 -7.84 5.69
CA PRO A 27 6.84 -8.88 6.64
C PRO A 27 7.83 -9.91 6.07
N THR A 28 8.93 -10.14 6.80
CA THR A 28 10.03 -11.03 6.39
C THR A 28 9.83 -12.48 6.84
N ASP A 29 8.71 -12.78 7.48
CA ASP A 29 8.28 -14.12 7.88
C ASP A 29 7.56 -14.88 6.74
N ARG A 30 7.39 -14.26 5.56
CA ARG A 30 6.65 -14.79 4.41
C ARG A 30 7.47 -14.85 3.13
N SER A 31 7.56 -16.02 2.52
CA SER A 31 8.24 -16.20 1.22
C SER A 31 7.30 -16.79 0.17
N GLY A 32 7.66 -16.65 -1.10
CA GLY A 32 6.88 -17.15 -2.24
C GLY A 32 5.82 -16.18 -2.73
N TYR A 33 4.80 -16.68 -3.43
CA TYR A 33 3.74 -15.85 -3.99
C TYR A 33 2.75 -15.38 -2.91
N HIS A 34 2.55 -14.07 -2.83
CA HIS A 34 1.58 -13.41 -1.94
C HIS A 34 0.87 -12.28 -2.69
N LEU A 35 -0.23 -11.82 -2.09
CA LEU A 35 -0.97 -10.65 -2.53
C LEU A 35 -0.81 -9.54 -1.50
N ILE A 36 -0.52 -8.33 -1.96
CA ILE A 36 -0.58 -7.11 -1.15
C ILE A 36 -1.81 -6.33 -1.61
N LEU A 37 -2.69 -5.97 -0.66
CA LEU A 37 -3.83 -5.10 -0.92
C LEU A 37 -3.51 -3.69 -0.42
N ALA A 38 -3.38 -2.74 -1.34
CA ALA A 38 -3.32 -1.32 -1.02
C ALA A 38 -4.72 -0.72 -1.03
N VAL A 39 -5.04 0.04 0.02
CA VAL A 39 -6.35 0.68 0.21
C VAL A 39 -6.15 2.18 0.39
N TRP A 40 -6.90 2.97 -0.37
CA TRP A 40 -6.98 4.42 -0.19
C TRP A 40 -8.41 4.82 0.16
N GLU A 41 -8.62 5.16 1.43
CA GLU A 41 -9.89 5.67 1.93
C GLU A 41 -10.05 7.17 1.61
N ILE A 42 -11.23 7.56 1.14
CA ILE A 42 -11.52 8.95 0.78
C ILE A 42 -12.25 9.61 1.94
N ALA A 43 -11.62 10.60 2.58
CA ALA A 43 -12.11 11.20 3.83
C ALA A 43 -13.58 11.68 3.78
N ASP A 44 -14.00 12.27 2.66
CA ASP A 44 -15.31 12.92 2.55
C ASP A 44 -16.42 11.99 2.02
N THR A 45 -16.11 10.72 1.74
CA THR A 45 -17.09 9.74 1.24
C THR A 45 -16.95 8.40 1.96
N GLY A 46 -17.98 7.55 1.93
CA GLY A 46 -17.87 6.16 2.42
C GLY A 46 -17.11 5.22 1.47
N ASN A 47 -16.38 5.75 0.47
CA ASN A 47 -15.74 4.99 -0.59
C ASN A 47 -14.22 4.85 -0.37
N ALA A 48 -13.65 3.82 -0.98
CA ALA A 48 -12.20 3.61 -1.03
C ALA A 48 -11.78 3.06 -2.39
N PHE A 49 -10.54 3.33 -2.78
CA PHE A 49 -9.88 2.68 -3.91
C PHE A 49 -9.08 1.47 -3.42
N TYR A 50 -9.19 0.37 -4.15
CA TYR A 50 -8.51 -0.89 -3.82
C TYR A 50 -7.57 -1.28 -4.96
N GLN A 51 -6.32 -1.61 -4.63
CA GLN A 51 -5.33 -2.08 -5.59
C GLN A 51 -4.68 -3.36 -5.07
N VAL A 52 -4.75 -4.42 -5.87
CA VAL A 52 -4.10 -5.69 -5.57
C VAL A 52 -2.77 -5.74 -6.30
N ILE A 53 -1.72 -6.13 -5.58
CA ILE A 53 -0.36 -6.26 -6.08
C ILE A 53 0.08 -7.71 -5.89
N ASP A 54 0.32 -8.39 -7.00
CA ASP A 54 0.90 -9.72 -7.06
C ASP A 54 2.40 -9.65 -6.82
N VAL A 55 2.89 -10.34 -5.79
CA VAL A 55 4.30 -10.32 -5.41
C VAL A 55 4.84 -11.73 -5.19
N ASN A 56 6.12 -11.92 -5.53
CA ASN A 56 6.87 -13.12 -5.15
C ASN A 56 7.96 -12.71 -4.16
N LEU A 57 7.72 -12.93 -2.87
CA LEU A 57 8.62 -12.54 -1.79
C LEU A 57 9.81 -13.49 -1.72
N VAL A 58 11.02 -12.90 -1.79
CA VAL A 58 12.29 -13.61 -1.61
C VAL A 58 12.96 -13.09 -0.36
N ASN A 59 12.75 -13.77 0.77
CA ASN A 59 13.41 -13.42 2.02
C ASN A 59 14.74 -14.15 2.14
N ASN A 60 15.82 -13.47 1.74
CA ASN A 60 17.19 -13.97 1.90
C ASN A 60 17.81 -13.59 3.28
N GLY A 61 16.97 -13.24 4.27
CA GLY A 61 17.43 -12.79 5.60
C GLY A 61 17.99 -11.37 5.64
N LEU A 62 17.88 -10.61 4.54
CA LEU A 62 18.22 -9.19 4.46
C LEU A 62 16.92 -8.39 4.40
N ALA A 63 16.77 -7.33 5.19
CA ALA A 63 15.61 -6.45 5.13
C ALA A 63 15.55 -5.79 3.74
N SER A 64 14.62 -6.23 2.90
CA SER A 64 14.39 -5.64 1.59
C SER A 64 13.44 -4.46 1.76
N ASN A 65 13.98 -3.24 1.66
CA ASN A 65 13.17 -2.04 1.51
C ASN A 65 12.50 -2.07 0.13
N PHE A 66 11.22 -2.44 0.08
CA PHE A 66 10.42 -2.34 -1.12
C PHE A 66 9.92 -0.90 -1.24
N ALA A 67 10.51 -0.13 -2.14
CA ALA A 67 9.91 1.12 -2.58
C ALA A 67 8.72 0.76 -3.47
N PHE A 68 7.51 1.02 -3.00
CA PHE A 68 6.31 0.97 -3.85
C PHE A 68 6.35 2.16 -4.80
N ASN A 69 7.09 2.02 -5.89
CA ASN A 69 6.96 2.92 -7.01
C ASN A 69 5.67 2.54 -7.73
N ASN A 70 4.78 3.52 -7.82
CA ASN A 70 3.58 3.55 -8.66
C ASN A 70 2.26 3.22 -7.93
N VAL A 71 1.73 4.22 -7.22
CA VAL A 71 0.29 4.50 -7.25
C VAL A 71 0.12 5.86 -7.94
N VAL A 72 0.06 5.86 -9.27
CA VAL A 72 -0.51 7.01 -9.98
C VAL A 72 -2.01 6.90 -9.81
N GLN A 73 -2.55 7.62 -8.85
CA GLN A 73 -3.97 7.90 -8.77
C GLN A 73 -4.16 9.39 -9.00
N THR A 74 -4.53 9.72 -10.24
CA THR A 74 -5.24 10.97 -10.50
C THR A 74 -6.65 10.79 -9.93
N PRO A 75 -7.08 11.55 -8.91
CA PRO A 75 -8.49 11.61 -8.57
C PRO A 75 -9.19 12.33 -9.74
N THR A 76 -9.71 11.56 -10.69
CA THR A 76 -10.76 12.08 -11.56
C THR A 76 -12.03 12.08 -10.73
N LEU A 77 -12.54 13.29 -10.49
CA LEU A 77 -13.80 13.65 -9.81
C LEU A 77 -13.63 13.95 -8.30
N PHE A 78 -13.35 15.22 -8.04
CA PHE A 78 -14.05 15.98 -7.00
C PHE A 78 -15.48 16.25 -7.50
#